data_AF-M7A8L4-F1
#
_entry.id   AF-M7A8L4-F1
#
_cell.length_a   1.000
_cell.length_b   1.000
_cell.length_c   1.000
_cell.angle_alpha   90.00
_cell.angle_beta   90.00
_cell.angle_gamma   90.00
#
_symmetry.space_group_name_H-M   'P 1'
#
loop_
_entity.id
_entity.type
_entity.pdbx_description
1 polymer ?
#
loop_
_entity_poly.entity_id
_entity_poly.type
_entity_poly.pdbx_seq_one_letter_code
_entity_poly.pdbx_strand_id
1 'polypeptide(L)'
;MKENPLTQRDQIGYIFCVLVLIWNVSIFSQAVSNESKDPKEEQKTQSDRELIETGKLESVRKKAYLGLKGIRVSLLNFGKKQELDKLANDYGQAETLYIKAEYGNATIAFENIFKSIISFEESIRKDYESKTTQLSQELAPLIVTIRLDEKIKSFYFTCIRKILYSFR
;
A
#
# COMPACT_ATOMS: atom_id res chain seq x y z
N MET A 1 7.64 47.75 -55.76
CA MET A 1 7.64 46.33 -55.34
C MET A 1 7.11 46.32 -53.91
N LYS A 2 5.85 45.89 -53.70
CA LYS A 2 5.17 45.96 -52.39
C LYS A 2 5.52 44.70 -51.61
N GLU A 3 6.24 44.84 -50.51
CA GLU A 3 6.51 43.72 -49.59
C GLU A 3 5.21 43.32 -48.88
N ASN A 4 4.99 42.01 -48.83
CA ASN A 4 3.75 41.42 -48.36
C ASN A 4 3.70 41.46 -46.82
N PRO A 5 2.73 42.12 -46.18
CA PRO A 5 2.70 42.32 -44.73
C PRO A 5 2.54 41.01 -43.92
N LEU A 6 2.19 39.90 -44.57
CA LEU A 6 2.13 38.57 -43.94
C LEU A 6 3.51 38.03 -43.56
N THR A 7 4.53 38.21 -44.40
CA THR A 7 5.88 37.66 -44.14
C THR A 7 6.60 38.39 -43.00
N GLN A 8 6.31 39.68 -42.81
CA GLN A 8 6.89 40.49 -41.74
C GLN A 8 6.31 40.11 -40.36
N ARG A 9 5.02 39.73 -40.31
CA ARG A 9 4.34 39.34 -39.07
C ARG A 9 4.84 37.99 -38.54
N ASP A 10 5.11 37.05 -39.44
CA ASP A 10 5.65 35.73 -39.09
C ASP A 10 7.11 35.82 -38.60
N GLN A 11 7.92 36.71 -39.17
CA GLN A 11 9.29 36.96 -38.69
C GLN A 11 9.30 37.57 -37.28
N ILE A 12 8.40 38.51 -36.98
CA ILE A 12 8.30 39.11 -35.64
C ILE A 12 7.84 38.07 -34.61
N GLY A 13 6.87 37.21 -34.97
CA GLY A 13 6.42 36.10 -34.13
C GLY A 13 7.52 35.09 -33.85
N TYR A 14 8.33 34.75 -34.86
CA TYR A 14 9.47 33.85 -34.71
C TYR A 14 10.55 34.42 -33.79
N ILE A 15 10.90 35.71 -33.95
CA ILE A 15 11.88 36.40 -33.08
C ILE A 15 11.37 36.44 -31.64
N PHE A 16 10.08 36.69 -31.42
CA PHE A 16 9.49 36.68 -30.09
C PHE A 16 9.53 35.28 -29.45
N CYS A 17 9.21 34.22 -30.20
CA CYS A 17 9.33 32.84 -29.73
C CYS A 17 10.77 32.47 -29.37
N VAL A 18 11.75 32.86 -30.19
CA VAL A 18 13.17 32.60 -29.91
C VAL A 18 13.63 33.36 -28.65
N LEU A 19 13.22 34.61 -28.46
CA LEU A 19 13.52 35.38 -27.26
C LEU A 19 12.90 34.77 -26.00
N VAL A 20 11.65 34.29 -26.07
CA VAL A 20 10.98 33.59 -24.96
C VAL A 20 11.71 32.29 -24.62
N LEU A 21 12.17 31.53 -25.61
CA LEU A 21 12.93 30.29 -25.38
C LEU A 21 14.30 30.58 -24.74
N ILE A 22 15.03 31.61 -25.20
CA ILE A 22 16.32 32.00 -24.62
C ILE A 22 16.15 32.51 -23.17
N TRP A 23 15.06 33.23 -22.89
CA TRP A 23 14.79 33.72 -21.54
C TRP A 23 14.44 32.58 -20.56
N ASN A 24 13.68 31.58 -21.00
CA ASN A 24 13.39 30.39 -20.19
C ASN A 24 14.65 29.54 -19.92
N VAL A 25 15.55 29.42 -20.90
CA VAL A 25 16.84 28.70 -20.72
C VAL A 25 17.77 29.45 -19.75
N SER A 26 17.75 30.79 -19.73
CA SER A 26 18.57 31.57 -18.79
C SER A 26 18.11 31.44 -17.34
N ILE A 27 16.79 31.33 -17.08
CA ILE A 27 16.25 31.09 -15.73
C ILE A 27 16.58 29.65 -15.29
N PHE A 28 16.57 28.68 -16.21
CA PHE A 28 16.95 27.30 -15.93
C PHE A 28 18.47 27.12 -15.72
N SER A 29 19.30 27.93 -16.36
CA SER A 29 20.77 27.87 -16.22
C SER A 29 21.28 28.60 -14.97
N GLN A 30 20.60 29.67 -14.51
CA GLN A 30 20.95 30.34 -13.24
C GLN A 30 20.51 29.58 -11.98
N ALA A 31 19.61 28.60 -12.08
CA ALA A 31 19.30 27.69 -10.98
C ALA A 31 20.38 26.60 -10.75
N VAL A 32 21.41 26.51 -11.61
CA VAL A 32 22.43 25.44 -11.56
C VAL A 32 23.80 25.95 -11.06
N SER A 33 23.91 27.23 -10.68
CA SER A 33 25.24 27.85 -10.51
C SER A 33 25.70 28.10 -9.07
N ASN A 34 24.95 27.82 -8.01
CA ASN A 34 25.46 28.00 -6.63
C ASN A 34 24.74 27.14 -5.59
N GLU A 35 24.68 25.83 -5.79
CA GLU A 35 24.44 24.91 -4.68
C GLU A 35 25.67 24.02 -4.58
N SER A 36 26.45 24.19 -3.51
CA SER A 36 27.41 23.17 -3.13
C SER A 36 26.60 21.92 -2.86
N LYS A 37 26.55 21.00 -3.83
CA LYS A 37 25.88 19.71 -3.64
C LYS A 37 26.46 19.08 -2.39
N ASP A 38 25.62 18.98 -1.37
CA ASP A 38 25.97 18.30 -0.14
C ASP A 38 26.30 16.86 -0.55
N PRO A 39 27.47 16.31 -0.20
CA PRO A 39 27.82 14.92 -0.52
C PRO A 39 26.72 13.92 -0.09
N LYS A 40 25.88 14.28 0.88
CA LYS A 40 24.69 13.51 1.28
C LYS A 40 23.62 13.38 0.19
N GLU A 41 23.39 14.40 -0.63
CA GLU A 41 22.37 14.38 -1.68
C GLU A 41 22.81 13.54 -2.89
N GLU A 42 24.08 13.61 -3.28
CA GLU A 42 24.61 12.76 -4.34
C GLU A 42 24.59 11.28 -3.93
N GLN A 43 24.94 10.98 -2.68
CA GLN A 43 24.88 9.62 -2.13
C GLN A 43 23.44 9.08 -2.05
N LYS A 44 22.48 9.92 -1.65
CA LYS A 44 21.04 9.58 -1.62
C LYS A 44 20.52 9.28 -3.03
N THR A 45 20.88 10.12 -4.00
CA THR A 45 20.47 9.95 -5.41
C THR A 45 21.04 8.68 -6.03
N GLN A 46 22.28 8.33 -5.71
CA GLN A 46 22.91 7.07 -6.16
C GLN A 46 22.23 5.84 -5.53
N SER A 47 21.93 5.88 -4.23
CA SER A 47 21.25 4.78 -3.53
C SER A 47 19.80 4.57 -4.04
N ASP A 48 19.08 5.66 -4.29
CA ASP A 48 17.73 5.62 -4.83
C ASP A 48 17.70 5.04 -6.25
N ARG A 49 18.72 5.32 -7.06
CA ARG A 49 18.89 4.71 -8.39
C ARG A 49 19.15 3.20 -8.29
N GLU A 50 19.98 2.76 -7.36
CA GLU A 50 20.25 1.33 -7.12
C GLU A 50 18.98 0.57 -6.68
N LEU A 51 18.12 1.18 -5.86
CA LEU A 51 16.85 0.58 -5.43
C LEU A 51 15.87 0.34 -6.59
N ILE A 52 15.93 1.20 -7.61
CA ILE A 52 15.15 1.06 -8.85
C ILE A 52 15.78 0.00 -9.76
N GLU A 53 17.09 0.08 -10.00
CA GLU A 53 17.80 -0.85 -10.88
C GLU A 53 17.76 -2.30 -10.37
N THR A 54 17.80 -2.48 -9.04
CA THR A 54 17.66 -3.80 -8.40
C THR A 54 16.22 -4.31 -8.35
N GLY A 55 15.22 -3.47 -8.67
CA GLY A 55 13.80 -3.80 -8.57
C GLY A 55 13.32 -4.04 -7.13
N LYS A 56 14.15 -3.75 -6.12
CA LYS A 56 13.84 -4.00 -4.71
C LYS A 56 12.64 -3.17 -4.27
N LEU A 57 12.61 -1.89 -4.63
CA LEU A 57 11.51 -0.99 -4.25
C LEU A 57 10.15 -1.50 -4.75
N GLU A 58 10.07 -1.86 -6.03
CA GLU A 58 8.81 -2.35 -6.63
C GLU A 58 8.38 -3.69 -6.02
N SER A 59 9.34 -4.56 -5.71
CA SER A 59 9.09 -5.83 -5.01
C SER A 59 8.51 -5.60 -3.61
N VAL A 60 9.11 -4.71 -2.82
CA VAL A 60 8.64 -4.39 -1.45
C VAL A 60 7.27 -3.73 -1.49
N ARG A 61 7.06 -2.77 -2.40
CA ARG A 61 5.76 -2.11 -2.61
C ARG A 61 4.67 -3.14 -2.93
N LYS A 62 4.93 -4.04 -3.88
CA LYS A 62 3.99 -5.12 -4.24
C LYS A 62 3.69 -6.06 -3.07
N LYS A 63 4.70 -6.41 -2.27
CA LYS A 63 4.51 -7.23 -1.06
C LYS A 63 3.62 -6.54 -0.03
N ALA A 64 3.86 -5.25 0.23
CA ALA A 64 3.04 -4.46 1.16
C ALA A 64 1.58 -4.38 0.68
N TYR A 65 1.36 -4.13 -0.62
CA TYR A 65 0.02 -4.09 -1.20
C TYR A 65 -0.73 -5.43 -1.07
N LEU A 66 -0.08 -6.53 -1.46
CA LEU A 66 -0.68 -7.86 -1.38
C LEU A 66 -0.96 -8.26 0.07
N GLY A 67 -0.05 -7.96 1.00
CA GLY A 67 -0.23 -8.20 2.42
C GLY A 67 -1.42 -7.41 2.99
N LEU A 68 -1.53 -6.12 2.68
CA LEU A 68 -2.66 -5.28 3.11
C LEU A 68 -3.98 -5.81 2.56
N LYS A 69 -4.01 -6.18 1.27
CA LYS A 69 -5.19 -6.78 0.64
C LYS A 69 -5.58 -8.11 1.30
N GLY A 70 -4.59 -8.94 1.61
CA GLY A 70 -4.80 -10.26 2.23
C GLY A 70 -5.34 -10.17 3.65
N ILE A 71 -4.79 -9.28 4.48
CA ILE A 71 -5.15 -9.18 5.89
C ILE A 71 -6.46 -8.41 6.14
N ARG A 72 -6.95 -7.67 5.14
CA ARG A 72 -8.15 -6.82 5.25
C ARG A 72 -9.36 -7.53 5.84
N VAL A 73 -9.73 -8.68 5.27
CA VAL A 73 -10.93 -9.42 5.70
C VAL A 73 -10.76 -9.95 7.12
N SER A 74 -9.56 -10.47 7.42
CA SER A 74 -9.23 -10.99 8.74
C SER A 74 -9.32 -9.90 9.81
N LEU A 75 -8.75 -8.71 9.59
CA LEU A 75 -8.86 -7.60 10.54
C LEU A 75 -10.32 -7.19 10.78
N LEU A 76 -11.14 -7.11 9.73
CA LEU A 76 -12.57 -6.78 9.85
C LEU A 76 -13.34 -7.84 10.65
N ASN A 77 -13.09 -9.12 10.39
CA ASN A 77 -13.76 -10.22 11.10
C ASN A 77 -13.41 -10.27 12.60
N PHE A 78 -12.22 -9.80 12.97
CA PHE A 78 -11.77 -9.72 14.37
C PHE A 78 -12.04 -8.34 15.01
N GLY A 79 -12.81 -7.46 14.35
CA GLY A 79 -13.17 -6.14 14.89
C GLY A 79 -12.04 -5.11 14.91
N LYS A 80 -10.90 -5.40 14.27
CA LYS A 80 -9.69 -4.57 14.22
C LYS A 80 -9.74 -3.53 13.09
N LYS A 81 -10.85 -2.79 13.00
CA LYS A 81 -11.06 -1.79 11.94
C LYS A 81 -10.08 -0.62 12.06
N GLN A 82 -9.79 -0.18 13.28
CA GLN A 82 -8.89 0.97 13.51
C GLN A 82 -7.46 0.66 13.03
N GLU A 83 -6.99 -0.57 13.24
CA GLU A 83 -5.68 -1.03 12.77
C GLU A 83 -5.64 -1.12 11.25
N LEU A 84 -6.72 -1.57 10.62
CA LEU A 84 -6.86 -1.58 9.16
C LEU A 84 -6.83 -0.15 8.59
N ASP A 85 -7.58 0.78 9.18
CA ASP A 85 -7.63 2.17 8.74
C ASP A 85 -6.25 2.85 8.88
N LYS A 86 -5.54 2.57 9.98
CA LYS A 86 -4.16 3.03 10.18
C LYS A 86 -3.23 2.48 9.10
N LEU A 87 -3.27 1.17 8.85
CA LEU A 87 -2.40 0.52 7.87
C LEU A 87 -2.64 1.03 6.45
N ALA A 88 -3.91 1.31 6.11
CA ALA A 88 -4.27 1.91 4.83
C ALA A 88 -3.74 3.34 4.70
N ASN A 89 -3.79 4.13 5.78
CA ASN A 89 -3.22 5.48 5.81
C ASN A 89 -1.70 5.46 5.67
N ASP A 90 -1.02 4.59 6.43
CA ASP A 90 0.43 4.41 6.36
C ASP A 90 0.86 4.01 4.94
N TYR A 91 0.11 3.11 4.30
CA TYR A 91 0.32 2.73 2.90
C TYR A 91 0.12 3.92 1.94
N GLY A 92 -0.91 4.73 2.13
CA GLY A 92 -1.12 5.96 1.33
C GLY A 92 0.02 6.97 1.48
N GLN A 93 0.59 7.09 2.68
CA GLN A 93 1.78 7.93 2.91
C GLN A 93 3.01 7.38 2.20
N ALA A 94 3.23 6.06 2.24
CA ALA A 94 4.32 5.41 1.52
C ALA A 94 4.20 5.59 -0.01
N GLU A 95 3.00 5.47 -0.58
CA GLU A 95 2.74 5.78 -1.99
C GLU A 95 3.02 7.25 -2.31
N THR A 96 2.69 8.17 -1.40
CA THR A 96 3.01 9.59 -1.59
C THR A 96 4.52 9.83 -1.67
N LEU A 97 5.30 9.19 -0.79
CA LEU A 97 6.77 9.25 -0.84
C LEU A 97 7.32 8.68 -2.15
N TYR A 98 6.76 7.57 -2.61
CA TYR A 98 7.12 6.95 -3.89
C TYR A 98 6.87 7.89 -5.07
N ILE A 99 5.69 8.55 -5.12
CA ILE A 99 5.34 9.51 -6.19
C ILE A 99 6.25 10.75 -6.16
N LYS A 100 6.69 11.18 -4.97
CA LYS A 100 7.65 12.29 -4.78
C LYS A 100 9.10 11.92 -5.13
N ALA A 101 9.35 10.70 -5.60
CA ALA A 101 10.68 10.17 -5.86
C ALA A 101 11.60 10.09 -4.62
N GLU A 102 11.02 10.02 -3.42
CA GLU A 102 11.76 9.76 -2.18
C GLU A 102 11.90 8.26 -1.94
N TYR A 103 12.62 7.58 -2.84
CA TYR A 103 12.60 6.12 -2.97
C TYR A 103 13.15 5.37 -1.75
N GLY A 104 14.22 5.86 -1.12
CA GLY A 104 14.75 5.29 0.12
C GLY A 104 13.73 5.36 1.26
N ASN A 105 13.09 6.52 1.43
CA ASN A 105 12.05 6.71 2.45
C ASN A 105 10.83 5.83 2.17
N ALA A 106 10.38 5.76 0.91
CA ALA A 106 9.27 4.93 0.49
C ALA A 106 9.56 3.44 0.72
N THR A 107 10.78 2.98 0.40
CA THR A 107 11.21 1.58 0.63
C THR A 107 11.08 1.21 2.11
N ILE A 108 11.64 2.04 3.00
CA ILE A 108 11.58 1.82 4.45
C ILE A 108 10.13 1.81 4.94
N ALA A 109 9.30 2.74 4.45
CA ALA A 109 7.89 2.80 4.81
C ALA A 109 7.14 1.53 4.41
N PHE A 110 7.29 1.06 3.17
CA PHE A 110 6.67 -0.20 2.71
C PHE A 110 7.19 -1.42 3.47
N GLU A 111 8.49 -1.50 3.79
CA GLU A 111 9.04 -2.59 4.61
C GLU A 111 8.43 -2.60 6.02
N ASN A 112 8.24 -1.43 6.63
CA ASN A 112 7.64 -1.31 7.97
C ASN A 112 6.15 -1.68 7.98
N ILE A 113 5.41 -1.29 6.94
CA ILE A 113 4.01 -1.71 6.73
C ILE A 113 3.95 -3.23 6.64
N PHE A 114 4.82 -3.84 5.83
CA PHE A 114 4.85 -5.29 5.66
C PHE A 114 5.20 -6.03 6.97
N LYS A 115 6.17 -5.53 7.74
CA LYS A 115 6.47 -6.07 9.08
C LYS A 115 5.27 -5.99 10.03
N SER A 116 4.53 -4.89 9.99
CA SER A 116 3.32 -4.71 10.81
C SER A 116 2.23 -5.71 10.41
N ILE A 117 2.03 -5.93 9.10
CA ILE A 117 1.11 -6.94 8.57
C ILE A 117 1.45 -8.33 9.13
N ILE A 118 2.72 -8.76 9.06
CA ILE A 118 3.15 -10.05 9.59
C ILE A 118 2.81 -10.18 11.08
N SER A 119 3.06 -9.13 11.86
CA SER A 119 2.72 -9.12 13.29
C SER A 119 1.21 -9.26 13.53
N PHE A 120 0.37 -8.65 12.68
CA PHE A 120 -1.08 -8.79 12.78
C PHE A 120 -1.55 -10.18 12.36
N GLU A 121 -0.97 -10.77 11.30
CA GLU A 121 -1.28 -12.14 10.88
C GLU A 121 -1.02 -13.13 12.02
N GLU A 122 0.11 -12.98 12.71
CA GLU A 122 0.45 -13.79 13.87
C GLU A 122 -0.54 -13.63 15.03
N SER A 123 -0.94 -12.39 15.33
CA SER A 123 -1.93 -12.09 16.37
C SER A 123 -3.29 -12.71 16.02
N ILE A 124 -3.75 -12.54 14.79
CA ILE A 124 -5.04 -13.07 14.33
C ILE A 124 -5.04 -14.59 14.36
N ARG A 125 -3.93 -15.23 13.97
CA ARG A 125 -3.78 -16.68 14.04
C ARG A 125 -3.97 -17.19 15.47
N LYS A 126 -3.32 -16.56 16.45
CA LYS A 126 -3.47 -16.90 17.88
C LYS A 126 -4.89 -16.67 18.37
N ASP A 127 -5.52 -15.56 17.98
CA ASP A 127 -6.90 -15.26 18.35
C ASP A 127 -7.87 -16.31 17.76
N TYR A 128 -7.62 -16.77 16.53
CA TYR A 128 -8.39 -17.82 15.88
C TYR A 128 -8.27 -19.16 16.59
N GLU A 129 -7.03 -19.57 16.92
CA GLU A 129 -6.76 -20.78 17.69
C GLU A 129 -7.47 -20.74 19.05
N SER A 130 -7.32 -19.63 19.78
CA SER A 130 -7.97 -19.44 21.08
C SER A 130 -9.50 -19.52 20.99
N LYS A 131 -10.12 -18.81 20.04
CA LYS A 131 -11.58 -18.88 19.82
C LYS A 131 -12.05 -20.28 19.43
N THR A 132 -11.26 -21.00 18.63
CA THR A 132 -11.57 -22.37 18.23
C THR A 132 -11.55 -23.31 19.44
N THR A 133 -10.53 -23.20 20.31
CA THR A 133 -10.46 -23.97 21.55
C THR A 133 -11.60 -23.64 22.49
N GLN A 134 -11.91 -22.36 22.69
CA GLN A 134 -13.03 -21.91 23.52
C GLN A 134 -14.35 -22.49 23.00
N LEU A 135 -14.61 -22.35 21.70
CA LEU A 135 -15.82 -22.88 21.08
C LEU A 135 -15.92 -24.41 21.25
N SER A 136 -14.81 -25.13 21.11
CA SER A 136 -14.77 -26.58 21.37
C SER A 136 -15.16 -26.93 22.81
N GLN A 137 -14.66 -26.18 23.78
CA GLN A 137 -14.98 -26.36 25.19
C GLN A 137 -16.45 -26.02 25.50
N GLU A 138 -17.00 -24.98 24.88
CA GLU A 138 -18.41 -24.58 25.03
C GLU A 138 -19.37 -25.60 24.38
N LEU A 139 -19.02 -26.16 23.22
CA LEU A 139 -19.84 -27.17 22.55
C LEU A 139 -19.85 -28.52 23.26
N ALA A 140 -18.77 -28.91 23.95
CA ALA A 140 -18.67 -30.20 24.62
C ALA A 140 -19.84 -30.51 25.58
N PRO A 141 -20.19 -29.64 26.57
CA PRO A 141 -21.31 -29.88 27.46
C PRO A 141 -22.66 -29.84 26.72
N LEU A 142 -22.84 -28.94 25.75
CA LEU A 142 -24.04 -28.86 24.90
C LEU A 142 -24.30 -30.18 24.14
N ILE A 143 -23.25 -30.77 23.57
CA ILE A 143 -23.34 -32.07 22.88
C ILE A 143 -23.74 -33.17 23.86
N VAL A 144 -23.21 -33.18 25.08
CA VAL A 144 -23.58 -34.16 26.12
C VAL A 144 -25.05 -34.01 26.51
N THR A 145 -25.53 -32.78 26.73
CA THR A 145 -26.94 -32.51 27.02
C THR A 145 -27.85 -32.99 25.89
N ILE A 146 -27.52 -32.69 24.63
CA ILE A 146 -28.29 -33.14 23.45
C ILE A 146 -28.29 -34.67 23.33
N ARG A 147 -27.19 -35.35 23.68
CA ARG A 147 -27.12 -36.83 23.63
C ARG A 147 -28.02 -37.51 24.66
N LEU A 148 -28.18 -36.89 25.83
CA LEU A 148 -28.98 -37.41 26.95
C LEU A 148 -30.49 -37.16 26.77
N ASP A 149 -30.89 -36.18 25.94
CA ASP A 149 -32.30 -35.86 25.67
C ASP A 149 -32.77 -36.44 24.32
N GLU A 150 -33.45 -37.58 24.35
CA GLU A 150 -33.92 -38.30 23.14
C GLU A 150 -34.88 -37.48 22.26
N LYS A 151 -35.67 -36.56 22.84
CA LYS A 151 -36.62 -35.73 22.07
C LYS A 151 -35.91 -34.61 21.30
N ILE A 152 -34.80 -34.10 21.82
CA ILE A 152 -34.08 -32.93 21.28
C ILE A 152 -33.00 -33.37 20.26
N LYS A 153 -32.56 -34.64 20.34
CA LYS A 153 -31.51 -35.25 19.52
C LYS A 153 -31.74 -35.10 18.01
N SER A 154 -32.96 -35.30 17.50
CA SER A 154 -33.29 -35.23 16.06
C SER A 154 -33.16 -33.81 15.48
N PHE A 155 -33.58 -32.80 16.24
CA PHE A 155 -33.61 -31.41 15.79
C PHE A 155 -32.18 -30.83 15.68
N TYR A 156 -31.37 -30.99 16.73
CA TYR A 156 -30.01 -30.46 16.74
C TYR A 156 -29.05 -31.22 15.82
N PHE A 157 -29.22 -32.54 15.65
CA PHE A 157 -28.41 -33.29 14.69
C PHE A 157 -28.58 -32.76 13.26
N THR A 158 -29.79 -32.35 12.89
CA THR A 158 -30.08 -31.74 11.59
C THR A 158 -29.42 -30.36 11.44
N CYS A 159 -29.48 -29.51 12.48
CA CYS A 159 -28.84 -28.19 12.48
C CYS A 159 -27.31 -28.28 12.44
N ILE A 160 -26.70 -29.12 13.28
CA ILE A 160 -25.26 -29.33 13.32
C ILE A 160 -24.76 -29.86 11.98
N ARG A 161 -25.49 -30.82 11.37
CA ARG A 161 -25.17 -31.32 10.04
C ARG A 161 -25.23 -30.21 8.98
N LYS A 162 -26.26 -29.36 8.99
CA LYS A 162 -26.37 -28.21 8.07
C LYS A 162 -25.21 -27.22 8.20
N ILE A 163 -24.80 -26.94 9.43
CA ILE A 163 -23.67 -26.04 9.73
C ILE A 163 -22.36 -26.68 9.23
N LEU A 164 -22.10 -27.95 9.57
CA LEU A 164 -20.91 -28.68 9.09
C LEU A 164 -20.83 -28.75 7.55
N TYR A 165 -21.96 -28.90 6.86
CA TYR A 165 -21.99 -28.86 5.39
C TYR A 165 -21.79 -27.46 4.81
N SER A 166 -22.01 -26.39 5.57
CA SER A 166 -21.75 -25.01 5.11
C SER A 166 -20.29 -24.59 5.26
N PHE A 167 -19.49 -25.37 6.00
CA PHE A 167 -18.05 -25.16 6.17
C PHE A 167 -17.19 -26.03 5.23
N ARG A 168 -17.81 -26.75 4.29
CA ARG A 168 -17.14 -27.57 3.27
C ARG A 168 -17.35 -26.97 1.88
#